data_AF-A0A1A8PL99-F1
#
_entry.id   AF-A0A1A8PL99-F1
#
_cell.length_a   1.000
_cell.length_b   1.000
_cell.length_c   1.000
_cell.angle_alpha   90.00
_cell.angle_beta   90.00
_cell.angle_gamma   90.00
#
_symmetry.space_group_name_H-M   'P 1'
#
loop_
_entity.id
_entity.type
_entity.pdbx_description
1 polymer ?
#
loop_
_entity_poly.entity_id
_entity_poly.type
_entity_poly.pdbx_seq_one_letter_code
_entity_poly.pdbx_strand_id
1 'polypeptide(L)'
;MEFPDDFNQLELLDTHGLLIPRGARSSWTASKDEDTDVEEGDRSEEWYQKKEEALKDKPDELVLWAAENNRLSTIHHSLAADPLLVNCCDEDGYTPLHRAAYSGHVEVVCMLITSGSQVDPRTIDGWTPLHSACRWSHVTVASSLLQHGAELNAQTNGGR
;
A
#
# COMPACT_ATOMS: atom_id res chain seq x y z
N MET A 1 5.27 -44.87 -31.52
CA MET A 1 6.72 -44.80 -31.27
C MET A 1 6.90 -43.72 -30.22
N GLU A 2 6.78 -44.11 -28.94
CA GLU A 2 6.84 -43.18 -27.82
C GLU A 2 7.82 -43.77 -26.79
N PHE A 3 8.77 -42.95 -26.36
CA PHE A 3 9.85 -43.33 -25.45
C PHE A 3 9.41 -43.17 -23.98
N PRO A 4 10.01 -43.94 -23.04
CA PRO A 4 9.45 -44.19 -21.71
C PRO A 4 9.98 -43.28 -20.60
N ASP A 5 9.23 -43.29 -19.50
CA ASP A 5 9.49 -42.74 -18.17
C ASP A 5 10.79 -43.23 -17.50
N ASP A 6 11.24 -42.42 -16.53
CA ASP A 6 12.29 -42.59 -15.51
C ASP A 6 13.75 -42.25 -15.87
N PHE A 7 14.26 -41.16 -15.28
CA PHE A 7 15.50 -41.17 -14.48
C PHE A 7 15.50 -40.01 -13.47
N ASN A 8 15.03 -40.33 -12.27
CA ASN A 8 15.30 -39.61 -11.04
C ASN A 8 16.81 -39.63 -10.71
N GLN A 9 17.26 -38.62 -9.95
CA GLN A 9 18.53 -38.49 -9.18
C GLN A 9 19.70 -37.68 -9.77
N LEU A 10 19.91 -36.48 -9.20
CA LEU A 10 21.20 -36.15 -8.61
C LEU A 10 20.96 -35.63 -7.18
N GLU A 11 21.27 -36.51 -6.25
CA GLU A 11 21.26 -36.34 -4.80
C GLU A 11 22.53 -35.59 -4.37
N LEU A 12 22.38 -34.52 -3.58
CA LEU A 12 23.52 -33.85 -2.94
C LEU A 12 23.98 -34.69 -1.74
N LEU A 13 25.03 -35.49 -1.94
CA LEU A 13 25.74 -36.20 -0.88
C LEU A 13 26.62 -35.22 -0.09
N ASP A 14 26.59 -35.28 1.25
CA ASP A 14 27.68 -34.72 2.06
C ASP A 14 28.89 -35.67 2.03
N THR A 15 30.07 -35.18 2.43
CA THR A 15 31.33 -35.95 2.38
C THR A 15 31.37 -37.17 3.31
N HIS A 16 30.31 -37.45 4.06
CA HIS A 16 30.23 -38.53 5.05
C HIS A 16 29.07 -39.50 4.84
N GLY A 17 28.25 -39.33 3.79
CA GLY A 17 27.36 -40.37 3.29
C GLY A 17 26.19 -40.73 4.22
N LEU A 18 25.61 -39.77 4.93
CA LEU A 18 24.40 -39.98 5.75
C LEU A 18 23.16 -39.32 5.14
N LEU A 19 22.07 -40.10 4.99
CA LEU A 19 20.80 -39.66 4.40
C LEU A 19 19.99 -38.74 5.33
N ILE A 20 19.51 -37.62 4.80
CA ILE A 20 18.52 -36.75 5.45
C ILE A 20 17.08 -37.20 5.08
N PRO A 21 16.20 -37.53 6.05
CA PRO A 21 14.81 -37.85 5.77
C PRO A 21 13.97 -36.59 5.46
N ARG A 22 13.09 -36.71 4.46
CA ARG A 22 12.13 -35.68 4.05
C ARG A 22 11.03 -35.54 5.11
N GLY A 23 10.92 -34.35 5.72
CA GLY A 23 9.83 -34.01 6.63
C GLY A 23 10.27 -33.65 8.04
N ALA A 24 11.03 -32.55 8.19
CA ALA A 24 11.14 -31.83 9.45
C ALA A 24 11.66 -30.41 9.18
N ARG A 25 10.75 -29.44 9.12
CA ARG A 25 11.09 -28.05 9.44
C ARG A 25 9.94 -27.34 10.14
N SER A 26 9.38 -28.00 11.15
CA SER A 26 8.75 -27.31 12.27
C SER A 26 9.85 -26.84 13.22
N SER A 27 10.17 -25.56 13.17
CA SER A 27 10.54 -24.74 14.33
C SER A 27 10.82 -23.30 13.86
N TRP A 28 9.76 -22.59 13.46
CA TRP A 28 9.82 -21.12 13.43
C TRP A 28 9.70 -20.64 14.87
N THR A 29 10.84 -20.55 15.56
CA THR A 29 10.90 -19.82 16.82
C THR A 29 10.87 -18.33 16.51
N ALA A 30 9.75 -17.71 16.88
CA ALA A 30 9.64 -16.27 17.02
C ALA A 30 10.64 -15.75 18.06
N SER A 31 11.36 -14.68 17.72
CA SER A 31 11.86 -13.57 18.55
C SER A 31 12.67 -12.66 17.60
N LYS A 32 12.13 -11.51 17.19
CA LYS A 32 12.35 -10.17 17.77
C LYS A 32 13.86 -9.84 17.73
N ASP A 33 14.33 -8.85 16.98
CA ASP A 33 14.05 -7.42 17.10
C ASP A 33 14.37 -6.64 15.81
N GLU A 34 13.78 -5.44 15.73
CA GLU A 34 14.23 -4.18 15.10
C GLU A 34 15.36 -4.25 14.05
N ASP A 35 14.97 -3.95 12.81
CA ASP A 35 15.69 -3.21 11.76
C ASP A 35 15.12 -3.68 10.42
N THR A 36 13.84 -3.35 10.16
CA THR A 36 13.30 -3.45 8.81
C THR A 36 13.84 -2.28 8.00
N ASP A 37 15.11 -2.40 7.61
CA ASP A 37 15.57 -1.88 6.34
C ASP A 37 14.68 -2.54 5.27
N VAL A 38 13.59 -1.86 4.93
CA VAL A 38 12.72 -2.26 3.84
C VAL A 38 13.54 -2.02 2.59
N GLU A 39 14.26 -3.06 2.19
CA GLU A 39 14.86 -3.20 0.86
C GLU A 39 13.76 -2.88 -0.17
N GLU A 40 13.71 -1.64 -0.64
CA GLU A 40 12.87 -1.19 -1.76
C GLU A 40 13.47 -1.69 -3.08
N GLY A 41 13.67 -3.00 -3.18
CA GLY A 41 14.11 -3.70 -4.37
C GLY A 41 12.94 -4.40 -5.03
N ASP A 42 12.53 -3.92 -6.21
CA ASP A 42 11.61 -4.53 -7.18
C ASP A 42 10.48 -5.39 -6.56
N ARG A 43 9.43 -4.71 -6.06
CA ARG A 43 8.22 -5.37 -5.54
C ARG A 43 7.53 -6.13 -6.69
N SER A 44 7.68 -7.45 -6.72
CA SER A 44 6.99 -8.33 -7.66
C SER A 44 5.46 -8.26 -7.48
N GLU A 45 4.69 -8.62 -8.51
CA GLU A 45 3.22 -8.62 -8.45
C GLU A 45 2.67 -9.53 -7.33
N GLU A 46 3.42 -10.57 -6.99
CA GLU A 46 3.17 -11.45 -5.84
C GLU A 46 3.24 -10.71 -4.50
N TRP A 47 4.11 -9.71 -4.37
CA TRP A 47 4.20 -8.88 -3.16
C TRP A 47 2.92 -8.08 -2.96
N TYR A 48 2.39 -7.49 -4.03
CA TYR A 48 1.14 -6.73 -3.98
C TYR A 48 -0.05 -7.62 -3.64
N GLN A 49 -0.10 -8.80 -4.22
CA GLN A 49 -1.17 -9.76 -3.94
C GLN A 49 -1.12 -10.24 -2.48
N LYS A 50 0.08 -10.56 -1.98
CA LYS A 50 0.27 -10.94 -0.58
C LYS A 50 -0.08 -9.81 0.38
N LYS A 51 0.21 -8.56 0.02
CA LYS A 51 -0.17 -7.38 0.82
C LYS A 51 -1.68 -7.16 0.83
N GLU A 52 -2.34 -7.27 -0.32
CA GLU A 52 -3.80 -7.18 -0.41
C GLU A 52 -4.49 -8.27 0.42
N GLU A 53 -3.97 -9.51 0.37
CA GLU A 53 -4.49 -10.61 1.20
C GLU A 53 -4.27 -10.36 2.70
N ALA A 54 -3.09 -9.86 3.09
CA ALA A 54 -2.78 -9.53 4.48
C ALA A 54 -3.61 -8.36 5.03
N LEU A 55 -3.98 -7.41 4.17
CA LEU A 55 -4.79 -6.24 4.51
C LEU A 55 -6.30 -6.48 4.32
N LYS A 56 -6.71 -7.69 3.92
CA LYS A 56 -8.13 -8.04 3.71
C LYS A 56 -8.97 -7.89 4.98
N ASP A 57 -8.36 -8.11 6.14
CA ASP A 57 -9.00 -7.95 7.45
C ASP A 57 -8.99 -6.49 7.97
N LYS A 58 -8.27 -5.59 7.29
CA LYS A 58 -8.11 -4.18 7.65
C LYS A 58 -8.42 -3.27 6.46
N PRO A 59 -9.70 -2.99 6.19
CA PRO A 59 -10.09 -2.22 5.02
C PRO A 59 -9.59 -0.77 5.06
N ASP A 60 -9.41 -0.17 6.24
CA ASP A 60 -8.88 1.19 6.41
C ASP A 60 -7.47 1.32 5.80
N GLU A 61 -6.58 0.41 6.20
CA GLU A 61 -5.19 0.36 5.75
C GLU A 61 -5.09 -0.08 4.28
N LEU A 62 -5.98 -1.00 3.85
CA LEU A 62 -6.08 -1.43 2.47
C LEU A 62 -6.40 -0.26 1.52
N VAL A 63 -7.38 0.59 1.87
CA VAL A 63 -7.76 1.75 1.04
C VAL A 63 -6.64 2.78 0.99
N LEU A 64 -5.97 3.05 2.12
CA LEU A 64 -4.81 3.95 2.17
C LEU A 64 -3.69 3.49 1.24
N TRP A 65 -3.31 2.21 1.34
CA TRP A 65 -2.29 1.61 0.50
C TRP A 65 -2.70 1.58 -0.99
N ALA A 66 -3.95 1.24 -1.27
CA ALA A 66 -4.50 1.21 -2.62
C ALA A 66 -4.48 2.59 -3.28
N ALA A 67 -4.78 3.65 -2.52
CA ALA A 67 -4.72 5.03 -2.99
C ALA A 67 -3.30 5.48 -3.35
N GLU A 68 -2.30 5.03 -2.59
CA GLU A 68 -0.89 5.30 -2.85
C GLU A 68 -0.38 4.60 -4.12
N ASN A 69 -0.91 3.43 -4.46
CA ASN A 69 -0.44 2.57 -5.54
C ASN A 69 -1.36 2.57 -6.78
N ASN A 70 -2.27 3.54 -6.88
CA ASN A 70 -3.24 3.68 -7.97
C ASN A 70 -4.10 2.41 -8.22
N ARG A 71 -4.49 1.70 -7.16
CA ARG A 71 -5.32 0.48 -7.23
C ARG A 71 -6.81 0.82 -7.21
N LEU A 72 -7.28 1.48 -8.26
CA LEU A 72 -8.67 1.95 -8.40
C LEU A 72 -9.73 0.86 -8.17
N SER A 73 -9.50 -0.36 -8.68
CA SER A 73 -10.40 -1.49 -8.51
C SER A 73 -10.59 -1.87 -7.04
N THR A 74 -9.49 -1.94 -6.28
CA THR A 74 -9.50 -2.27 -4.85
C THR A 74 -10.18 -1.15 -4.05
N ILE A 75 -9.95 0.12 -4.41
CA ILE A 75 -10.63 1.27 -3.79
C ILE A 75 -12.13 1.16 -4.03
N HIS A 76 -12.58 0.94 -5.27
CA HIS A 76 -13.99 0.76 -5.59
C HIS A 76 -14.65 -0.38 -4.82
N HIS A 77 -14.00 -1.55 -4.77
CA HIS A 77 -14.52 -2.69 -4.05
C HIS A 77 -14.64 -2.39 -2.54
N SER A 78 -13.63 -1.72 -1.97
CA SER A 78 -13.62 -1.37 -0.55
C SER A 78 -14.67 -0.32 -0.22
N LEU A 79 -14.82 0.73 -1.04
CA LEU A 79 -15.87 1.75 -0.86
C LEU A 79 -17.28 1.21 -1.06
N ALA A 80 -17.44 0.19 -1.92
CA ALA A 80 -18.71 -0.49 -2.09
C ALA A 80 -19.09 -1.33 -0.86
N ALA A 81 -18.10 -1.87 -0.15
CA ALA A 81 -18.31 -2.58 1.11
C ALA A 81 -18.60 -1.60 2.26
N ASP A 82 -17.80 -0.55 2.39
CA ASP A 82 -18.01 0.51 3.38
C ASP A 82 -17.65 1.90 2.79
N PRO A 83 -18.64 2.78 2.58
CA PRO A 83 -18.40 4.11 2.03
C PRO A 83 -17.71 5.05 3.03
N LEU A 84 -17.68 4.73 4.33
CA LEU A 84 -17.03 5.57 5.35
C LEU A 84 -15.50 5.53 5.24
N LEU A 85 -14.95 4.50 4.59
CA LEU A 85 -13.51 4.35 4.36
C LEU A 85 -12.90 5.48 3.51
N VAL A 86 -13.71 6.24 2.78
CA VAL A 86 -13.22 7.39 2.00
C VAL A 86 -12.60 8.49 2.89
N ASN A 87 -12.97 8.50 4.16
CA ASN A 87 -12.46 9.42 5.19
C ASN A 87 -11.64 8.68 6.26
N CYS A 88 -11.22 7.44 6.02
CA CYS A 88 -10.32 6.75 6.94
C CYS A 88 -9.01 7.54 7.08
N CYS A 89 -8.32 7.35 8.21
CA CYS A 89 -7.03 7.94 8.44
C CYS A 89 -6.10 6.97 9.16
N ASP A 90 -4.82 7.09 8.86
CA ASP A 90 -3.76 6.39 9.59
C ASP A 90 -3.53 6.98 11.00
N GLU A 91 -2.64 6.40 11.78
CA GLU A 91 -2.27 6.89 13.12
C GLU A 91 -1.76 8.35 13.09
N ASP A 92 -1.13 8.75 11.98
CA ASP A 92 -0.66 10.12 11.72
C ASP A 92 -1.75 11.05 11.16
N GLY A 93 -2.99 10.57 10.98
CA GLY A 93 -4.09 11.33 10.40
C GLY A 93 -4.05 11.45 8.88
N TYR A 94 -3.20 10.69 8.19
CA TYR A 94 -3.17 10.66 6.72
C TYR A 94 -4.38 9.92 6.17
N THR A 95 -5.13 10.59 5.31
CA THR A 95 -6.29 10.02 4.60
C THR A 95 -5.89 9.45 3.23
N PRO A 96 -6.76 8.65 2.58
CA PRO A 96 -6.50 8.15 1.22
C PRO A 96 -6.21 9.28 0.23
N LEU A 97 -6.84 10.45 0.42
CA LEU A 97 -6.61 11.63 -0.41
C LEU A 97 -5.19 12.19 -0.24
N HIS A 98 -4.63 12.14 0.98
CA HIS A 98 -3.23 12.51 1.21
C HIS A 98 -2.27 11.56 0.52
N ARG A 99 -2.50 10.24 0.61
CA ARG A 99 -1.67 9.21 -0.04
C ARG A 99 -1.72 9.34 -1.57
N ALA A 100 -2.91 9.59 -2.13
CA ALA A 100 -3.07 9.85 -3.55
C ALA A 100 -2.37 11.14 -4.01
N ALA A 101 -2.42 12.19 -3.17
CA ALA A 101 -1.74 13.45 -3.45
C ALA A 101 -0.23 13.37 -3.31
N TYR A 102 0.27 12.53 -2.39
CA TYR A 102 1.68 12.19 -2.24
C TYR A 102 2.22 11.47 -3.48
N SER A 103 1.50 10.47 -4.01
CA SER A 103 1.91 9.73 -5.21
C SER A 103 1.63 10.46 -6.53
N GLY A 104 0.86 11.55 -6.50
CA GLY A 104 0.51 12.32 -7.70
C GLY A 104 -0.58 11.67 -8.58
N HIS A 105 -1.39 10.77 -8.03
CA HIS A 105 -2.39 10.02 -8.79
C HIS A 105 -3.72 10.78 -8.91
N VAL A 106 -3.88 11.54 -10.00
CA VAL A 106 -5.06 12.38 -10.24
C VAL A 106 -6.34 11.56 -10.34
N GLU A 107 -6.30 10.38 -10.99
CA GLU A 107 -7.46 9.50 -11.13
C GLU A 107 -8.00 9.03 -9.78
N VAL A 108 -7.09 8.67 -8.86
CA VAL A 108 -7.45 8.29 -7.48
C VAL A 108 -8.08 9.48 -6.75
N VAL A 109 -7.49 10.67 -6.86
CA VAL A 109 -8.00 11.90 -6.24
C VAL A 109 -9.42 12.20 -6.71
N CYS A 110 -9.65 12.20 -8.03
CA CYS A 110 -10.97 12.42 -8.60
C CYS A 110 -11.99 11.37 -8.13
N MET A 111 -11.58 10.09 -8.05
CA MET A 111 -12.44 9.02 -7.57
C MET A 111 -12.84 9.23 -6.10
N LEU A 112 -11.88 9.51 -5.23
CA LEU A 112 -12.11 9.75 -3.80
C LEU A 112 -13.03 10.96 -3.57
N ILE A 113 -12.84 12.05 -4.34
CA ILE A 113 -13.71 13.22 -4.21
C ILE A 113 -15.13 12.89 -4.70
N THR A 114 -15.26 12.16 -5.81
CA THR A 114 -16.57 11.74 -6.35
C THR A 114 -17.33 10.83 -5.38
N SER A 115 -16.61 10.03 -4.59
CA SER A 115 -17.20 9.19 -3.55
C SER A 115 -17.49 9.91 -2.23
N GLY A 116 -17.22 11.21 -2.13
CA GLY A 116 -17.53 12.02 -0.96
C GLY A 116 -16.41 12.13 0.06
N SER A 117 -15.15 11.98 -0.36
CA SER A 117 -14.00 12.31 0.50
C SER A 117 -14.03 13.78 0.89
N GLN A 118 -13.61 14.06 2.12
CA GLN A 118 -13.27 15.42 2.52
C GLN A 118 -12.11 15.93 1.66
N VAL A 119 -12.24 17.16 1.13
CA VAL A 119 -11.24 17.76 0.25
C VAL A 119 -10.06 18.33 1.04
N ASP A 120 -10.31 18.83 2.25
CA ASP A 120 -9.30 19.41 3.16
C ASP A 120 -9.19 18.69 4.51
N PRO A 121 -8.98 17.36 4.55
CA PRO A 121 -8.67 16.68 5.80
C PRO A 121 -7.35 17.21 6.34
N ARG A 122 -7.28 17.40 7.65
CA ARG A 122 -6.07 17.85 8.35
C ARG A 122 -5.45 16.68 9.10
N THR A 123 -4.17 16.43 8.87
CA THR A 123 -3.39 15.46 9.66
C THR A 123 -3.10 15.99 11.07
N ILE A 124 -2.45 15.19 11.92
CA ILE A 124 -2.00 15.62 13.25
C ILE A 124 -1.08 16.85 13.19
N ASP A 125 -0.30 16.97 12.12
CA ASP A 125 0.62 18.08 11.86
C ASP A 125 -0.07 19.28 11.18
N GLY A 126 -1.38 19.17 10.94
CA GLY A 126 -2.18 20.17 10.21
C GLY A 126 -1.90 20.19 8.71
N TRP A 127 -1.30 19.14 8.15
CA TRP A 127 -1.11 19.04 6.70
C TRP A 127 -2.44 18.75 6.02
N THR A 128 -2.60 19.31 4.82
CA THR A 128 -3.72 19.01 3.93
C THR A 128 -3.21 18.29 2.68
N PRO A 129 -4.08 17.61 1.91
CA PRO A 129 -3.66 16.94 0.68
C PRO A 129 -2.98 17.88 -0.32
N LEU A 130 -3.39 19.16 -0.32
CA LEU A 130 -2.76 20.20 -1.13
C LEU A 130 -1.30 20.44 -0.73
N HIS A 131 -0.98 20.45 0.57
CA HIS A 131 0.41 20.54 1.04
C HIS A 131 1.25 19.37 0.53
N SER A 132 0.71 18.15 0.57
CA SER A 132 1.39 16.96 0.01
C SER A 132 1.63 17.13 -1.49
N ALA A 133 0.61 17.52 -2.26
CA ALA A 133 0.76 17.74 -3.71
C ALA A 133 1.82 18.82 -4.02
N CYS A 134 1.83 19.93 -3.26
CA CYS A 134 2.82 20.99 -3.42
C CYS A 134 4.24 20.55 -3.04
N ARG A 135 4.39 19.77 -1.96
CA ARG A 135 5.67 19.24 -1.46
C ARG A 135 6.36 18.36 -2.51
N TRP A 136 5.57 17.55 -3.22
CA TRP A 136 6.03 16.62 -4.24
C TRP A 136 5.92 17.18 -5.67
N SER A 137 5.59 18.48 -5.81
CA SER A 137 5.47 19.18 -7.09
C SER A 137 4.45 18.56 -8.06
N HIS A 138 3.39 17.93 -7.54
CA HIS A 138 2.27 17.39 -8.32
C HIS A 138 1.24 18.47 -8.64
N VAL A 139 1.59 19.36 -9.59
CA VAL A 139 0.76 20.51 -9.98
C VAL A 139 -0.62 20.10 -10.53
N THR A 140 -0.71 18.97 -11.22
CA THR A 140 -1.97 18.43 -11.75
C THR A 140 -2.93 18.01 -10.64
N VAL A 141 -2.41 17.34 -9.61
CA VAL A 141 -3.20 16.98 -8.42
C VAL A 141 -3.61 18.23 -7.66
N ALA A 142 -2.68 19.16 -7.42
CA ALA A 142 -2.97 20.42 -6.75
C ALA A 142 -4.09 21.18 -7.48
N SER A 143 -3.99 21.32 -8.81
CA SER A 143 -5.03 21.96 -9.62
C SER A 143 -6.37 21.26 -9.52
N SER A 144 -6.38 19.93 -9.49
CA SER A 144 -7.61 19.14 -9.34
C SER A 144 -8.24 19.34 -7.96
N LEU A 145 -7.45 19.31 -6.88
CA LEU A 145 -7.93 19.59 -5.52
C LEU A 145 -8.55 20.99 -5.41
N LEU A 146 -7.90 22.00 -5.99
CA LEU A 146 -8.39 23.37 -6.03
C LEU A 146 -9.69 23.52 -6.80
N GLN A 147 -9.82 22.82 -7.93
CA GLN A 147 -11.06 22.81 -8.70
C GLN A 147 -12.23 22.22 -7.92
N HIS A 148 -11.96 21.31 -6.98
CA HIS A 148 -12.95 20.70 -6.10
C HIS A 148 -13.15 21.45 -4.78
N GLY A 149 -12.57 22.65 -4.64
CA GLY A 149 -12.81 23.53 -3.50
C GLY A 149 -11.81 23.42 -2.35
N ALA A 150 -10.63 22.83 -2.58
CA ALA A 150 -9.58 22.77 -1.56
C ALA A 150 -9.13 24.18 -1.09
N GLU A 151 -8.92 24.33 0.21
CA GLU A 151 -8.42 25.56 0.82
C GLU A 151 -6.94 25.82 0.48
N LEU A 152 -6.70 26.80 -0.41
CA LEU A 152 -5.35 27.30 -0.72
C LEU A 152 -4.60 27.86 0.47
N ASN A 153 -5.33 28.51 1.38
CA ASN A 153 -4.78 29.21 2.54
C ASN A 153 -4.78 28.34 3.79
N ALA A 154 -4.99 27.03 3.65
CA ALA A 154 -4.86 26.12 4.77
C ALA A 154 -3.44 26.25 5.32
N GLN A 155 -3.30 26.60 6.60
CA GLN A 155 -2.02 26.65 7.28
C GLN A 155 -1.77 25.34 8.01
N THR A 156 -0.53 24.86 7.93
CA THR A 156 -0.04 23.78 8.79
C THR A 156 0.11 24.26 10.24
N ASN A 157 0.31 23.35 11.19
CA ASN A 157 0.59 23.73 12.58
C ASN A 157 1.86 24.59 12.72
N GLY A 158 2.75 24.57 11.70
CA GLY A 158 3.92 25.44 11.62
C GLY A 158 3.65 26.85 11.09
N GLY A 159 2.40 27.21 10.79
CA GLY A 159 2.01 28.53 10.27
C GLY A 159 2.48 28.82 8.84
N ARG A 160 2.92 27.79 8.12
CA ARG A 160 3.31 27.84 6.71
C ARG A 160 2.16 27.43 5.82
#